data_AF-A0A4V2TQR0-F1
#
_entry.id   AF-A0A4V2TQR0-F1
#
_cell.length_a   1.000
_cell.length_b   1.000
_cell.length_c   1.000
_cell.angle_alpha   90.00
_cell.angle_beta   90.00
_cell.angle_gamma   90.00
#
_symmetry.space_group_name_H-M   'P 1'
#
loop_
_entity.id
_entity.type
_entity.pdbx_description
1 polymer ?
#
loop_
_entity_poly.entity_id
_entity_poly.type
_entity_poly.pdbx_seq_one_letter_code
_entity_poly.pdbx_strand_id
1 'polypeptide(L)' 'MPTLFRFLFILAVIAGVIYGSMMALVLLVEPKERDVTVRVPSERLNPPATTAPAKP' A
#
# COMPACT_ATOMS: atom_id res chain seq x y z
N MET A 1 -6.00 21.65 38.20
CA MET A 1 -6.62 22.18 36.96
C MET A 1 -6.77 21.02 35.96
N PRO A 2 -7.97 20.44 35.79
CA PRO A 2 -8.21 19.22 35.02
C PRO A 2 -8.05 19.35 33.47
N THR A 3 -7.30 20.34 32.99
CA THR A 3 -7.16 20.65 31.55
C THR A 3 -6.28 19.65 30.80
N LEU A 4 -5.17 19.19 31.40
CA LEU A 4 -4.29 18.19 30.79
C LEU A 4 -5.00 16.84 30.63
N PHE A 5 -5.71 16.38 31.66
CA PHE A 5 -6.45 15.12 31.60
C PHE A 5 -7.54 15.16 30.53
N ARG A 6 -8.27 16.27 30.42
CA ARG A 6 -9.26 16.47 29.34
C ARG A 6 -8.61 16.42 27.96
N PHE A 7 -7.45 17.05 27.79
CA PHE A 7 -6.70 17.01 26.54
C PHE A 7 -6.29 15.58 26.16
N LEU A 8 -5.68 14.84 27.10
CA LEU A 8 -5.29 13.45 26.86
C LEU A 8 -6.48 12.53 26.57
N PHE A 9 -7.60 12.75 27.27
CA PHE A 9 -8.83 11.99 27.03
C PHE A 9 -9.34 12.20 25.60
N ILE A 10 -9.34 13.45 25.10
CA ILE A 10 -9.72 13.76 23.72
C ILE A 10 -8.79 13.02 22.73
N LEU A 11 -7.46 13.06 22.97
CA LEU A 11 -6.52 12.33 22.12
C LEU A 11 -6.76 10.83 22.13
N ALA A 12 -7.04 10.24 23.29
CA ALA A 12 -7.34 8.82 23.42
C ALA A 12 -8.60 8.43 22.64
N VAL A 13 -9.65 9.25 22.71
CA VAL A 13 -10.88 9.05 21.92
C VAL A 13 -10.59 9.12 20.42
N ILE A 14 -9.84 10.13 19.97
CA ILE A 14 -9.47 10.28 18.55
C ILE A 14 -8.67 9.05 18.08
N ALA A 15 -7.65 8.64 18.83
CA ALA A 15 -6.86 7.47 18.51
C ALA A 15 -7.71 6.19 18.47
N GLY A 16 -8.64 6.04 19.43
CA GLY A 16 -9.58 4.94 19.48
C GLY A 16 -10.53 4.90 18.28
N VAL A 17 -11.02 6.05 17.83
CA VAL A 17 -11.88 6.16 16.63
C VAL A 17 -11.09 5.82 15.36
N ILE A 18 -9.87 6.35 15.21
CA ILE A 18 -9.01 6.05 14.07
C ILE A 18 -8.72 4.55 14.02
N TYR A 19 -8.23 3.97 15.11
CA TYR A 19 -7.91 2.56 15.17
C TYR A 19 -9.15 1.68 15.01
N GLY A 20 -10.25 2.03 15.67
CA GLY A 20 -11.53 1.34 15.57
C GLY A 20 -12.09 1.36 14.16
N SER A 21 -11.97 2.47 13.44
CA SER A 21 -12.36 2.55 12.02
C SER A 21 -11.51 1.64 11.15
N MET A 22 -10.19 1.60 11.37
CA MET A 22 -9.29 0.71 10.64
C MET A 22 -9.62 -0.77 10.90
N MET A 23 -9.88 -1.12 12.17
CA MET A 23 -10.31 -2.46 12.55
C MET A 23 -11.67 -2.82 11.94
N ALA A 24 -12.62 -1.90 11.93
CA ALA A 24 -13.94 -2.11 11.34
C ALA A 24 -13.84 -2.41 9.83
N LEU A 25 -12.96 -1.70 9.11
CA LEU A 25 -12.71 -2.00 7.70
C LEU A 25 -12.19 -3.43 7.51
N VAL A 26 -11.28 -3.90 8.36
CA VAL A 26 -10.74 -5.26 8.26
C VAL A 26 -11.80 -6.33 8.53
N LEU A 27 -12.68 -6.10 9.51
CA LEU A 27 -13.66 -7.11 9.94
C LEU A 27 -14.94 -7.11 9.10
N LEU A 28 -15.34 -5.95 8.57
CA LEU A 28 -16.64 -5.76 7.93
C LEU A 28 -16.57 -5.59 6.42
N VAL A 29 -15.37 -5.41 5.85
CA VAL A 29 -15.20 -5.19 4.40
C VAL A 29 -14.37 -6.30 3.80
N GLU A 30 -14.94 -6.97 2.79
CA GLU A 30 -14.25 -7.94 1.96
C GLU A 30 -13.49 -7.22 0.82
N PRO A 31 -12.16 -7.40 0.71
CA PRO A 31 -11.40 -6.83 -0.40
C PRO A 31 -11.79 -7.47 -1.74
N LYS A 32 -12.05 -6.65 -2.75
CA LYS A 32 -12.30 -7.14 -4.11
C LYS A 32 -11.00 -7.37 -4.86
N GLU A 33 -10.81 -8.60 -5.33
CA GLU A 33 -9.70 -8.92 -6.24
C GLU A 33 -9.94 -8.28 -7.62
N ARG A 34 -8.87 -7.71 -8.19
CA ARG A 34 -8.87 -7.11 -9.52
C ARG A 34 -7.64 -7.57 -10.27
N ASP A 35 -7.84 -7.98 -11.52
CA ASP A 35 -6.74 -8.23 -12.44
C ASP A 35 -5.94 -6.94 -12.69
N VAL A 36 -4.66 -6.97 -12.34
CA VAL A 36 -3.70 -5.89 -12.60
C VAL A 36 -2.82 -6.29 -13.77
N THR A 37 -3.18 -5.85 -14.98
CA THR A 37 -2.36 -6.05 -16.17
C THR A 37 -1.33 -4.93 -16.29
N VAL A 38 -0.05 -5.24 -16.10
CA VAL A 38 1.05 -4.31 -16.40
C VAL A 38 1.60 -4.67 -17.78
N ARG A 39 1.68 -3.69 -18.69
CA ARG A 39 2.34 -3.88 -19.98
C ARG A 39 3.84 -4.05 -19.73
N VAL A 40 4.36 -5.26 -19.94
CA VAL A 40 5.80 -5.51 -19.83
C VAL A 40 6.47 -5.01 -21.11
N PRO A 41 7.48 -4.12 -21.03
CA PRO A 41 8.25 -3.70 -22.20
C PRO A 41 8.96 -4.90 -22.85
N SER A 42 8.94 -4.97 -24.19
CA SER A 42 9.52 -6.08 -24.96
C SER A 42 11.02 -6.24 -24.71
N GLU A 43 11.72 -5.16 -24.37
CA GLU A 43 13.15 -5.13 -24.04
C GLU A 43 13.47 -5.92 -22.76
N ARG A 44 12.47 -6.11 -21.88
CA ARG A 44 12.58 -6.94 -20.66
C ARG A 44 12.24 -8.41 -20.91
N LEU A 45 11.42 -8.70 -21.91
CA LEU A 45 10.96 -10.06 -22.24
C LEU A 45 11.89 -10.78 -23.22
N ASN A 46 12.46 -10.05 -24.18
CA ASN A 46 13.41 -10.55 -25.14
C ASN A 46 14.66 -9.67 -25.12
N PRO A 47 15.64 -9.97 -24.24
CA PRO A 47 16.92 -9.28 -24.27
C PRO A 47 17.47 -9.37 -25.70
N PRO A 48 17.89 -8.26 -26.32
CA PRO A 48 18.57 -8.36 -27.60
C PRO A 48 19.75 -9.32 -27.41
N ALA A 49 19.75 -10.43 -28.14
CA ALA A 49 20.89 -11.32 -28.19
C ALA A 49 22.09 -10.42 -28.49
N THR A 50 23.02 -10.31 -27.53
CA THR A 50 24.30 -9.63 -27.70
C THR A 50 25.04 -10.38 -28.81
N THR A 51 24.66 -10.11 -30.04
CA THR A 51 25.26 -10.61 -31.25
C THR A 51 26.40 -9.64 -31.50
N ALA A 52 27.49 -9.84 -30.75
CA ALA A 52 28.75 -9.19 -31.03
C ALA A 52 29.12 -9.58 -32.47
N PRO A 53 29.28 -8.64 -33.42
CA PRO A 53 29.88 -8.98 -34.70
C PRO A 53 31.33 -9.36 -34.40
N ALA A 54 31.69 -10.61 -34.67
CA ALA A 54 33.08 -11.04 -34.73
C ALA A 54 33.76 -10.21 -35.82
N LYS A 55 34.53 -9.24 -35.35
CA LYS A 55 35.36 -8.33 -36.14
C LYS A 55 36.36 -9.13 -36.97
N PRO A 56 36.43 -8.97 -38.31
CA PRO A 56 37.60 -9.35 -39.07
C PRO A 56 38.77 -8.39 -38.80
#